data_AF-A0AAU2REQ5-F1
#
_entry.id   AF-A0AAU2REQ5-F1
#
_cell.length_a   1.000
_cell.length_b   1.000
_cell.length_c   1.000
_cell.angle_alpha   90.00
_cell.angle_beta   90.00
_cell.angle_gamma   90.00
#
_symmetry.space_group_name_H-M   'P 1'
#
loop_
_entity.id
_entity.type
_entity.pdbx_description
1 polymer ?
#
loop_
_entity_poly.entity_id
_entity_poly.type
_entity_poly.pdbx_seq_one_letter_code
_entity_poly.pdbx_strand_id
1 'polypeptide(L)'
;MTSPHGGRRTARSFPAEIALTLPDGQTVQVRLHERREVPGPHPWRYLVGVPSWVARPDGVEAAEYTVWVTDRQLTPIEGVDLSGVPTHRLPGPLPRAAPGWVVRPAPERRGRTVVHDATCRHAAGGGTELGTLEAVDALMRDGARACTDCDAAAVLVPALELGQGHG
;
A
#
# COMPACT_ATOMS: atom_id res chain seq x y z
N MET A 1 -33.25 15.38 34.41
CA MET A 1 -32.20 15.30 33.37
C MET A 1 -32.03 13.83 33.01
N THR A 2 -32.72 13.39 31.96
CA THR A 2 -32.77 12.01 31.49
C THR A 2 -31.91 11.91 30.24
N SER A 3 -30.76 11.26 30.35
CA SER A 3 -29.93 10.90 29.20
C SER A 3 -30.56 9.70 28.47
N PRO A 4 -30.79 9.75 27.15
CA PRO A 4 -31.23 8.57 26.42
C PRO A 4 -30.01 7.72 26.06
N HIS A 5 -30.04 6.46 26.47
CA HIS A 5 -29.15 5.41 25.98
C HIS A 5 -29.35 5.26 24.47
N GLY A 6 -28.34 5.65 23.70
CA GLY A 6 -28.23 5.36 22.28
C GLY A 6 -28.15 3.85 22.08
N GLY A 7 -29.30 3.23 21.81
CA GLY A 7 -29.38 1.85 21.37
C GLY A 7 -28.57 1.69 20.09
N ARG A 8 -27.42 1.03 20.21
CA ARG A 8 -26.60 0.60 19.09
C ARG A 8 -27.44 -0.41 18.31
N ARG A 9 -28.12 0.04 17.26
CA ARG A 9 -28.79 -0.85 16.31
C ARG A 9 -27.72 -1.80 15.79
N THR A 10 -27.78 -3.06 16.18
CA THR A 10 -27.13 -4.14 15.44
C THR A 10 -27.75 -4.10 14.05
N ALA A 11 -26.99 -3.59 13.08
CA ALA A 11 -27.34 -3.76 11.67
C ALA A 11 -27.52 -5.27 11.46
N ARG A 12 -28.69 -5.69 11.00
CA ARG A 12 -28.88 -7.05 10.54
C ARG A 12 -27.90 -7.22 9.38
N SER A 13 -26.79 -7.90 9.62
CA SER A 13 -25.90 -8.32 8.55
C SER A 13 -26.66 -9.38 7.79
N PHE A 14 -27.23 -8.99 6.65
CA PHE A 14 -27.64 -9.99 5.66
C PHE A 14 -26.38 -10.77 5.27
N PRO A 15 -26.48 -12.09 5.06
CA PRO A 15 -25.34 -12.84 4.55
C PRO A 15 -24.91 -12.20 3.23
N ALA A 16 -23.61 -11.93 3.10
CA ALA A 16 -23.05 -11.36 1.89
C ALA A 16 -23.05 -12.44 0.78
N GLU A 17 -24.18 -12.58 0.09
CA GLU A 17 -24.37 -13.61 -0.92
C GLU A 17 -23.78 -13.21 -2.27
N ILE A 18 -23.14 -14.17 -2.93
CA ILE A 18 -22.55 -14.00 -4.25
C ILE A 18 -22.78 -15.28 -5.06
N ALA A 19 -22.90 -15.16 -6.38
CA ALA A 19 -23.05 -16.32 -7.24
C ALA A 19 -21.67 -16.89 -7.59
N LEU A 20 -21.49 -18.20 -7.40
CA LEU A 20 -20.31 -18.97 -7.78
C LEU A 20 -20.61 -19.85 -8.98
N THR A 21 -19.83 -19.71 -10.04
CA THR A 21 -19.84 -20.61 -11.20
C THR A 21 -18.88 -21.77 -10.97
N LEU A 22 -19.42 -22.98 -10.93
CA LEU A 22 -18.69 -24.24 -10.79
C LEU A 22 -18.06 -24.66 -12.13
N PRO A 23 -17.09 -25.60 -12.13
CA PRO A 23 -16.40 -26.02 -13.36
C PRO A 23 -17.29 -26.63 -14.45
N ASP A 24 -18.46 -27.15 -14.08
CA ASP A 24 -19.47 -27.69 -14.98
C ASP A 24 -20.43 -26.61 -15.53
N GLY A 25 -20.22 -25.34 -15.18
CA GLY A 25 -21.03 -24.21 -15.59
C GLY A 25 -22.26 -23.97 -14.70
N GLN A 26 -22.52 -24.80 -13.69
CA GLN A 26 -23.59 -24.56 -12.74
C GLN A 26 -23.29 -23.30 -11.92
N THR A 27 -24.35 -22.55 -11.59
CA THR A 27 -24.25 -21.37 -10.73
C THR A 27 -24.96 -21.65 -9.41
N VAL A 28 -24.25 -21.46 -8.29
CA VAL A 28 -24.77 -21.63 -6.94
C VAL A 28 -24.61 -20.35 -6.14
N GLN A 29 -25.60 -20.01 -5.31
CA GLN A 29 -25.48 -18.90 -4.37
C GLN A 29 -24.64 -19.35 -3.18
N VAL A 30 -23.61 -18.60 -2.86
CA VAL A 30 -22.65 -18.91 -1.79
C VAL A 30 -22.48 -17.69 -0.89
N ARG A 31 -22.06 -17.93 0.35
CA ARG A 31 -21.72 -16.85 1.28
C ARG A 31 -20.29 -16.38 1.03
N LEU A 32 -20.09 -15.08 0.88
CA LEU A 32 -18.77 -14.46 0.83
C LEU A 32 -18.32 -14.05 2.24
N HIS A 33 -17.29 -14.73 2.75
CA HIS A 33 -16.77 -14.50 4.10
C HIS A 33 -15.72 -13.39 4.13
N GLU A 34 -14.76 -13.40 3.21
CA GLU A 34 -13.72 -12.38 3.12
C GLU A 34 -13.07 -12.32 1.73
N ARG A 35 -12.33 -11.23 1.49
CA ARG A 35 -11.53 -11.01 0.28
C ARG A 35 -10.11 -10.69 0.68
N ARG A 36 -9.16 -11.26 -0.02
CA ARG A 36 -7.74 -11.04 0.23
C ARG A 36 -7.00 -10.77 -1.06
N GLU A 37 -6.21 -9.72 -1.03
CA GLU A 37 -5.24 -9.44 -2.07
C GLU A 37 -4.00 -10.34 -1.89
N VAL A 38 -3.52 -10.93 -2.96
CA VAL A 38 -2.38 -11.85 -3.04
C VAL A 38 -1.45 -11.41 -4.16
N PRO A 39 -0.13 -11.69 -4.07
CA PRO A 39 0.78 -11.43 -5.16
C PRO A 39 0.43 -12.24 -6.41
N GLY A 40 0.55 -11.63 -7.60
CA GLY A 40 0.41 -12.32 -8.88
C GLY A 40 -0.66 -11.73 -9.81
N PRO A 41 -0.95 -12.41 -10.94
CA PRO A 41 -1.80 -11.87 -12.01
C PRO A 41 -3.30 -11.82 -11.67
N HIS A 42 -3.73 -12.61 -10.68
CA HIS A 42 -5.09 -12.58 -10.14
C HIS A 42 -5.00 -12.17 -8.68
N PRO A 43 -4.91 -10.86 -8.42
CA PRO A 43 -4.54 -10.37 -7.11
C PRO A 43 -5.63 -10.63 -6.09
N TRP A 44 -6.88 -10.92 -6.48
CA TRP A 44 -7.94 -11.15 -5.52
C TRP A 44 -8.30 -12.63 -5.34
N ARG A 45 -8.35 -13.04 -4.08
CA ARG A 45 -8.93 -14.31 -3.62
C ARG A 45 -10.12 -14.02 -2.73
N TYR A 46 -11.14 -14.86 -2.86
CA TYR A 46 -12.41 -14.72 -2.15
C TYR A 46 -12.67 -16.01 -1.38
N LEU A 47 -12.83 -15.92 -0.07
CA LEU A 47 -13.20 -17.06 0.76
C LEU A 47 -14.72 -17.18 0.72
N VAL A 48 -15.22 -18.25 0.10
CA VAL A 48 -16.66 -18.50 0.01
C VAL A 48 -17.04 -19.75 0.80
N GLY A 49 -18.20 -19.70 1.43
CA GLY A 49 -18.87 -20.82 2.06
C GLY A 49 -19.84 -21.46 1.07
N VAL A 50 -19.54 -22.68 0.64
CA VAL A 50 -20.36 -23.43 -0.31
C VAL A 50 -21.28 -24.38 0.46
N PRO A 51 -22.61 -24.31 0.22
CA PRO A 51 -23.56 -25.23 0.83
C PRO A 51 -23.21 -26.69 0.52
N SER A 52 -23.29 -27.53 1.53
CA SER A 52 -23.09 -28.97 1.42
C SER A 52 -24.01 -29.72 2.35
N TRP A 53 -23.94 -31.04 2.29
CA TRP A 53 -24.76 -31.92 3.11
C TRP A 53 -23.92 -33.06 3.64
N VAL A 54 -24.15 -33.42 4.91
CA VAL A 54 -23.48 -34.54 5.56
C VAL A 54 -24.53 -35.60 5.88
N ALA A 55 -24.27 -36.84 5.47
CA ALA A 55 -25.11 -37.97 5.82
C ALA A 55 -24.91 -38.36 7.30
N ARG A 56 -26.01 -38.60 7.98
CA ARG A 56 -26.11 -39.07 9.37
C ARG A 56 -26.99 -40.33 9.41
N PRO A 57 -26.91 -41.15 10.47
CA PRO A 57 -27.76 -42.34 10.59
C PRO A 57 -29.27 -42.04 10.54
N ASP A 58 -29.68 -40.84 10.96
CA ASP A 58 -31.06 -40.36 11.04
C ASP A 58 -31.48 -39.47 9.86
N GLY A 59 -30.56 -39.15 8.94
CA GLY A 59 -30.90 -38.34 7.76
C GLY A 59 -29.73 -37.57 7.17
N VAL A 60 -30.03 -36.38 6.65
CA VAL A 60 -29.06 -35.50 5.99
C VAL A 60 -29.08 -34.14 6.66
N GLU A 61 -27.91 -33.67 7.08
CA GLU A 61 -27.73 -32.40 7.78
C GLU A 61 -27.10 -31.37 6.84
N ALA A 62 -27.60 -30.14 6.84
CA ALA A 62 -26.99 -29.04 6.10
C ALA A 62 -25.63 -28.68 6.70
N ALA A 63 -24.65 -28.49 5.83
CA ALA A 63 -23.29 -28.11 6.18
C ALA A 63 -22.78 -27.04 5.22
N GLU A 64 -21.60 -26.50 5.52
CA GLU A 64 -20.88 -25.56 4.66
C GLU A 64 -19.41 -25.97 4.66
N TYR A 65 -18.78 -25.97 3.49
CA TYR A 65 -17.32 -26.01 3.39
C TYR A 65 -16.82 -24.69 2.81
N THR A 66 -15.66 -24.24 3.27
CA THR A 66 -15.06 -22.99 2.81
C THR A 66 -13.98 -23.26 1.77
N VAL A 67 -13.91 -22.44 0.72
CA VAL A 67 -12.91 -22.54 -0.33
C VAL A 67 -12.49 -21.16 -0.84
N TRP A 68 -11.21 -21.02 -1.20
CA TRP A 68 -10.69 -19.83 -1.84
C TRP A 68 -10.88 -19.90 -3.37
N VAL A 69 -11.56 -18.92 -3.95
CA VAL A 69 -11.80 -18.81 -5.39
C VAL A 69 -11.27 -17.50 -5.96
N THR A 70 -11.25 -17.38 -7.29
CA THR A 70 -10.93 -16.13 -8.00
C THR A 70 -12.19 -15.33 -8.32
N ASP A 71 -12.01 -14.05 -8.62
CA ASP A 71 -13.05 -13.17 -9.18
C ASP A 71 -13.70 -13.74 -10.44
N ARG A 72 -12.94 -14.47 -11.28
CA ARG A 72 -13.45 -15.07 -12.52
C ARG A 72 -14.58 -16.08 -12.33
N GLN A 73 -14.70 -16.65 -11.14
CA GLN A 73 -15.73 -17.62 -10.81
C GLN A 73 -16.93 -16.97 -10.12
N LEU A 74 -16.88 -15.67 -9.83
CA LEU A 74 -17.84 -14.99 -8.99
C LEU A 74 -18.59 -13.91 -9.75
N THR A 75 -19.91 -13.90 -9.58
CA THR A 75 -20.80 -12.87 -10.12
C THR A 75 -21.57 -12.23 -8.96
N PRO A 76 -21.47 -10.91 -8.76
CA PRO A 76 -22.30 -10.20 -7.79
C PRO A 76 -23.79 -10.42 -8.07
N ILE A 77 -24.58 -10.59 -7.00
CA ILE A 77 -26.04 -10.67 -7.10
C ILE A 77 -26.60 -9.25 -6.99
N GLU A 78 -27.49 -8.89 -7.90
CA GLU A 78 -28.13 -7.57 -7.89
C GLU A 78 -28.87 -7.32 -6.56
N GLY A 79 -28.65 -6.15 -5.98
CA GLY A 79 -29.28 -5.74 -4.71
C GLY A 79 -28.61 -6.28 -3.44
N VAL A 80 -27.58 -7.14 -3.54
CA VAL A 80 -26.83 -7.60 -2.36
C VAL A 80 -25.73 -6.61 -1.98
N ASP A 81 -25.76 -6.13 -0.74
CA ASP A 81 -24.70 -5.28 -0.19
C ASP A 81 -23.50 -6.12 0.24
N LEU A 82 -22.40 -5.94 -0.47
CA LEU A 82 -21.13 -6.61 -0.21
C LEU A 82 -20.11 -5.70 0.51
N SER A 83 -20.48 -4.47 0.88
CA SER A 83 -19.56 -3.50 1.48
C SER A 83 -19.06 -3.90 2.87
N GLY A 84 -19.84 -4.70 3.60
CA GLY A 84 -19.49 -5.21 4.93
C GLY A 84 -18.51 -6.39 4.94
N VAL A 85 -18.12 -6.93 3.78
CA VAL A 85 -17.22 -8.08 3.70
C VAL A 85 -15.78 -7.66 4.04
N PRO A 86 -15.12 -8.29 5.03
CA PRO A 86 -13.70 -8.09 5.32
C PRO A 86 -12.85 -8.14 4.06
N THR A 87 -12.05 -7.09 3.86
CA THR A 87 -11.19 -6.93 2.67
C THR A 87 -9.77 -6.63 3.10
N HIS A 88 -8.87 -7.59 2.89
CA HIS A 88 -7.46 -7.51 3.23
C HIS A 88 -6.65 -7.15 1.99
N ARG A 89 -6.16 -5.91 1.92
CA ARG A 89 -5.27 -5.46 0.83
C ARG A 89 -3.82 -5.78 1.16
N LEU A 90 -3.00 -5.96 0.12
CA LEU A 90 -1.56 -5.96 0.31
C LEU A 90 -1.14 -4.56 0.79
N PRO A 91 -0.08 -4.46 1.61
CA PRO A 91 0.50 -3.17 1.91
C PRO A 91 0.80 -2.43 0.61
N GLY A 92 0.31 -1.19 0.50
CA GLY A 92 0.69 -0.32 -0.60
C GLY A 92 2.21 -0.10 -0.62
N PRO A 93 2.77 0.35 -1.75
CA PRO A 93 4.18 0.74 -1.79
C PRO A 93 4.48 1.71 -0.66
N LEU A 94 5.61 1.50 0.02
CA LEU A 94 6.06 2.43 1.06
C LEU A 94 6.09 3.84 0.45
N PRO A 95 5.61 4.86 1.18
CA PRO A 95 5.72 6.23 0.70
C PRO A 95 7.19 6.52 0.36
N ARG A 96 7.44 7.15 -0.80
CA ARG A 96 8.79 7.63 -1.14
C ARG A 96 9.26 8.51 0.02
N ALA A 97 10.46 8.23 0.54
CA ALA A 97 11.08 9.13 1.50
C ALA A 97 11.09 10.55 0.91
N ALA A 98 10.64 11.53 1.69
CA ALA A 98 10.75 12.93 1.28
C ALA A 98 12.23 13.22 0.94
N PRO A 99 12.51 13.97 -0.13
CA PRO A 99 13.89 14.29 -0.48
C PRO A 99 14.52 15.06 0.68
N GLY A 100 15.66 14.56 1.16
CA GLY A 100 16.43 15.25 2.20
C GLY A 100 17.23 16.42 1.64
N TRP A 101 17.45 16.46 0.32
CA TRP A 101 18.45 17.33 -0.28
C TRP A 101 17.96 17.96 -1.59
N VAL A 102 18.48 19.15 -1.89
CA VAL A 102 18.21 19.88 -3.14
C VAL A 102 19.53 20.33 -3.74
N VAL A 103 19.78 20.00 -5.00
CA VAL A 103 20.94 20.53 -5.75
C VAL A 103 20.54 21.72 -6.61
N ARG A 104 21.32 22.80 -6.52
CA ARG A 104 21.14 24.02 -7.31
C ARG A 104 22.43 24.43 -8.02
N PRO A 105 22.35 25.14 -9.15
CA PRO A 105 23.51 25.85 -9.69
C PRO A 105 24.04 26.87 -8.68
N ALA A 106 25.36 26.96 -8.53
CA ALA A 106 26.00 27.98 -7.72
C ALA A 106 25.79 29.36 -8.36
N PRO A 107 25.37 30.38 -7.59
CA PRO A 107 25.09 31.71 -8.15
C PRO A 107 26.34 32.41 -8.69
N GLU A 108 27.52 32.04 -8.19
CA GLU A 108 28.76 32.74 -8.46
C GLU A 108 29.49 32.28 -9.74
N ARG A 109 29.27 31.03 -10.20
CA ARG A 109 29.98 30.46 -11.38
C ARG A 109 29.12 29.47 -12.16
N ARG A 110 29.07 29.62 -13.49
CA ARG A 110 28.43 28.63 -14.39
C ARG A 110 29.11 27.27 -14.25
N GLY A 111 28.29 26.21 -14.19
CA GLY A 111 28.74 24.82 -14.16
C GLY A 111 29.04 24.25 -12.78
N ARG A 112 29.01 25.06 -11.71
CA ARG A 112 29.15 24.57 -10.33
C ARG A 112 27.80 24.37 -9.67
N THR A 113 27.69 23.43 -8.74
CA THR A 113 26.45 23.16 -8.00
C THR A 113 26.66 23.27 -6.50
N VAL A 114 25.58 23.56 -5.79
CA VAL A 114 25.52 23.56 -4.33
C VAL A 114 24.42 22.60 -3.90
N VAL A 115 24.74 21.69 -2.99
CA VAL A 115 23.78 20.78 -2.37
C VAL A 115 23.32 21.38 -1.05
N HIS A 116 22.01 21.46 -0.87
CA HIS A 116 21.33 22.04 0.28
C HIS A 116 20.46 20.99 0.96
N ASP A 117 20.21 21.15 2.26
CA ASP A 117 19.06 20.53 2.90
C ASP A 117 17.76 21.02 2.24
N ALA A 118 16.76 20.16 2.11
CA ALA A 118 15.50 20.50 1.45
C ALA A 118 14.73 21.67 2.11
N THR A 119 14.97 21.94 3.40
CA THR A 119 14.37 23.05 4.14
C THR A 119 15.23 24.32 4.13
N CYS A 120 16.40 24.30 3.48
CA CYS A 120 17.29 25.44 3.41
C CYS A 120 16.63 26.61 2.65
N ARG A 121 16.63 27.80 3.25
CA ARG A 121 16.13 29.03 2.60
C ARG A 121 16.84 29.35 1.27
N HIS A 122 18.09 28.92 1.10
CA HIS A 122 18.84 29.11 -0.16
C HIS A 122 18.41 28.10 -1.24
N ALA A 123 17.74 27.02 -0.85
CA ALA A 123 17.06 26.09 -1.75
C ALA A 123 15.65 26.56 -2.13
N ALA A 124 15.07 27.53 -1.41
CA ALA A 124 13.77 28.10 -1.75
C ALA A 124 13.83 28.73 -3.16
N GLY A 125 12.89 28.36 -4.02
CA GLY A 125 12.84 28.83 -5.41
C GLY A 125 13.36 27.85 -6.47
N GLY A 126 13.52 26.57 -6.12
CA GLY A 126 13.68 25.47 -7.09
C GLY A 126 15.07 24.81 -7.08
N GLY A 127 15.20 23.71 -7.81
CA GLY A 127 16.37 22.84 -7.84
C GLY A 127 15.96 21.41 -8.13
N THR A 128 16.94 20.50 -8.22
CA THR A 128 16.63 19.07 -8.35
C THR A 128 16.64 18.46 -6.94
N GLU A 129 15.50 17.90 -6.54
CA GLU A 129 15.35 17.15 -5.29
C GLU A 129 16.07 15.80 -5.39
N LEU A 130 16.84 15.45 -4.37
CA LEU A 130 17.69 14.27 -4.31
C LEU A 130 17.48 13.49 -3.01
N GLY A 131 17.56 12.17 -3.11
CA GLY A 131 17.82 11.30 -1.98
C GLY A 131 19.26 11.42 -1.46
N THR A 132 19.56 10.85 -0.29
CA THR A 132 20.89 10.99 0.35
C THR A 132 22.04 10.48 -0.50
N LEU A 133 21.90 9.31 -1.13
CA LEU A 133 22.97 8.77 -1.99
C LEU A 133 23.19 9.64 -3.24
N GLU A 134 22.11 10.08 -3.88
CA GLU A 134 22.18 10.98 -5.04
C GLU A 134 22.81 12.34 -4.68
N ALA A 135 22.61 12.80 -3.45
CA ALA A 135 23.23 14.02 -2.92
C ALA A 135 24.74 13.87 -2.71
N VAL A 136 25.19 12.71 -2.21
CA VAL A 136 26.62 12.36 -2.12
C VAL A 136 27.23 12.28 -3.53
N ASP A 137 26.57 11.58 -4.47
CA ASP A 137 26.99 11.53 -5.87
C ASP A 137 27.08 12.92 -6.50
N ALA A 138 26.15 13.82 -6.16
CA ALA A 138 26.17 15.18 -6.63
C ALA A 138 27.36 16.00 -6.11
N LEU A 139 27.82 15.73 -4.88
CA LEU A 139 28.98 16.39 -4.29
C LEU A 139 30.32 15.88 -4.84
N MET A 140 30.36 14.67 -5.40
CA MET A 140 31.57 14.15 -6.06
C MET A 140 31.86 14.83 -7.41
N ARG A 141 30.94 15.62 -7.96
CA ARG A 141 31.15 16.31 -9.24
C ARG A 141 32.11 17.50 -9.09
N ASP A 142 32.95 17.72 -10.10
CA ASP A 142 33.92 18.82 -10.10
C ASP A 142 33.26 20.18 -9.84
N GLY A 143 33.70 20.84 -8.77
CA GLY A 143 33.21 22.16 -8.37
C GLY A 143 31.84 22.15 -7.70
N ALA A 144 31.27 20.99 -7.37
CA ALA A 144 30.16 20.86 -6.45
C ALA A 144 30.62 21.14 -5.01
N ARG A 145 29.72 21.69 -4.19
CA ARG A 145 29.98 21.91 -2.76
C ARG A 145 28.72 21.73 -1.94
N ALA A 146 28.87 21.37 -0.67
CA ALA A 146 27.76 21.39 0.27
C ALA A 146 27.54 22.83 0.76
N CYS A 147 26.28 23.20 0.96
CA CYS A 147 25.94 24.49 1.56
C CYS A 147 26.37 24.50 3.03
N THR A 148 27.08 25.56 3.44
CA THR A 148 27.55 25.76 4.82
C THR A 148 26.54 26.47 5.71
N ASP A 149 25.46 27.01 5.14
CA ASP A 149 24.39 27.72 5.85
C ASP A 149 23.22 26.80 6.28
N CYS A 150 23.33 25.51 6.02
CA CYS A 150 22.41 24.47 6.45
C CYS A 150 23.17 23.18 6.79
N ASP A 151 22.46 22.16 7.24
CA ASP A 151 23.07 20.91 7.71
C ASP A 151 23.74 20.07 6.61
N ALA A 152 23.62 20.47 5.33
CA ALA A 152 24.22 19.75 4.21
C ALA A 152 25.73 19.51 4.36
N ALA A 153 26.52 20.52 4.77
CA ALA A 153 27.95 20.33 4.98
C ALA A 153 28.24 19.40 6.16
N ALA A 154 27.51 19.56 7.26
CA ALA A 154 27.69 18.75 8.48
C ALA A 154 27.32 17.27 8.27
N VAL A 155 26.34 16.98 7.41
CA VAL A 155 25.83 15.62 7.20
C VAL A 155 26.50 14.92 6.02
N LEU A 156 26.67 15.61 4.88
CA LEU A 156 27.09 14.96 3.63
C LEU A 156 28.62 14.89 3.46
N VAL A 157 29.38 15.84 4.03
CA VAL A 157 30.85 15.81 3.92
C VAL A 157 31.46 14.62 4.64
N PRO A 158 31.07 14.29 5.90
CA PRO A 158 31.56 13.06 6.54
C PRO A 158 31.15 11.79 5.79
N ALA A 159 29.98 11.77 5.17
CA ALA A 159 29.51 10.62 4.39
C ALA A 159 30.34 10.37 3.12
N LEU A 160 30.83 11.45 2.48
CA LEU A 160 31.77 11.36 1.35
C LEU A 160 33.11 10.75 1.77
N GLU A 161 33.65 11.20 2.90
CA GLU A 161 34.95 10.75 3.42
C GLU A 161 34.91 9.25 3.77
N LEU A 162 33.80 8.75 4.31
CA LEU A 162 33.60 7.32 4.60
C LEU A 162 33.52 6.45 3.34
N GLY A 163 33.01 6.99 2.23
CA GLY A 163 32.96 6.31 0.93
C GLY A 163 34.32 6.21 0.24
N GLN A 164 35.24 7.13 0.52
CA GLN A 164 36.58 7.17 -0.08
C GLN A 164 37.60 6.22 0.58
N GLY A 165 37.27 5.61 1.72
CA GLY A 165 38.14 4.66 2.44
C GLY A 165 38.05 3.20 1.98
N HIS A 166 37.24 2.87 0.97
CA HIS A 166 37.03 1.51 0.46
C HIS A 166 37.43 1.34 -1.02
N GLY A 167 38.30 2.22 -1.54
CA GLY A 167 38.87 2.14 -2.91
C GLY A 167 40.19 1.41 -2.96
#